data_AF-A0A1X7R9C2-F1
#
_entry.id   AF-A0A1X7R9C2-F1
#
_cell.length_a   1.000
_cell.length_b   1.000
_cell.length_c   1.000
_cell.angle_alpha   90.00
_cell.angle_beta   90.00
_cell.angle_gamma   90.00
#
_symmetry.space_group_name_H-M   'P 1'
#
loop_
_entity.id
_entity.type
_entity.pdbx_description
1 polymer ?
#
loop_
_entity_poly.entity_id
_entity_poly.type
_entity_poly.pdbx_seq_one_letter_code
_entity_poly.pdbx_strand_id
1 'polypeptide(L)'
;MNRTQRERFRDRHLRQKYDLLHSLPTLQTPALAGLYLKSFYNATKRYDITLPSEITDADTKFCGNCGLVHIPMVNTDIEATSHDGQESLSFKCRHCNHKASFRSNSIESKLSSVAPTSLSGSPSSAPQNKITKSTAKGRAKKRKQNSLNNLLANKKKEQNNGSSASLSSLTLESFMKR
;
A
#
# COMPACT_ATOMS: atom_id res chain seq x y z
N MET A 1 -6.42 23.76 2.32
CA MET A 1 -5.59 22.80 1.55
C MET A 1 -6.52 21.82 0.83
N ASN A 2 -6.33 21.61 -0.48
CA ASN A 2 -7.18 20.72 -1.28
C ASN A 2 -7.03 19.25 -0.81
N ARG A 3 -8.09 18.43 -0.88
CA ARG A 3 -8.08 17.03 -0.44
C ARG A 3 -7.00 16.22 -1.17
N THR A 4 -6.92 16.37 -2.49
CA THR A 4 -5.93 15.66 -3.32
C THR A 4 -4.49 16.06 -2.97
N GLN A 5 -4.27 17.33 -2.64
CA GLN A 5 -2.97 17.83 -2.19
C GLN A 5 -2.61 17.27 -0.79
N ARG A 6 -3.60 17.14 0.09
CA ARG A 6 -3.41 16.55 1.43
C ARG A 6 -3.04 15.07 1.35
N GLU A 7 -3.70 14.29 0.49
CA GLU A 7 -3.38 12.88 0.27
C GLU A 7 -1.97 12.72 -0.31
N ARG A 8 -1.60 13.51 -1.32
CA ARG A 8 -0.22 13.52 -1.87
C ARG A 8 0.82 13.90 -0.84
N PHE A 9 0.52 14.89 0.00
CA PHE A 9 1.43 15.30 1.08
C PHE A 9 1.61 14.18 2.11
N ARG A 10 0.52 13.54 2.54
CA ARG A 10 0.55 12.40 3.45
C ARG A 10 1.45 11.29 2.93
N ASP A 11 1.25 10.89 1.67
CA ASP A 11 2.00 9.79 1.07
C ASP A 11 3.50 10.15 0.95
N ARG A 12 3.82 11.38 0.55
CA ARG A 12 5.21 11.86 0.48
C ARG A 12 5.86 11.93 1.86
N HIS A 13 5.14 12.41 2.86
CA HIS A 13 5.60 12.52 4.23
C HIS A 13 5.90 11.14 4.84
N LEU A 14 5.02 10.16 4.63
CA LEU A 14 5.23 8.79 5.11
C LEU A 14 6.40 8.11 4.39
N ARG A 15 6.50 8.26 3.07
CA ARG A 15 7.64 7.74 2.29
C ARG A 15 8.96 8.32 2.81
N GLN A 16 9.03 9.64 2.97
CA GLN A 16 10.24 10.29 3.48
C GLN A 16 10.66 9.75 4.85
N LYS A 17 9.72 9.57 5.79
CA LYS A 17 10.02 8.99 7.10
C LYS A 17 10.53 7.55 6.99
N TYR A 18 9.95 6.77 6.09
CA TYR A 18 10.36 5.40 5.84
C TYR A 18 11.75 5.35 5.19
N ASP A 19 12.04 6.20 4.22
CA ASP A 19 13.35 6.28 3.57
C ASP A 19 14.45 6.64 4.58
N LEU A 20 14.16 7.60 5.48
CA LEU A 20 15.05 7.94 6.57
C LEU A 20 15.39 6.72 7.43
N LEU A 21 14.41 5.90 7.82
CA LEU A 21 14.66 4.67 8.59
C LEU A 21 15.63 3.70 7.91
N HIS A 22 15.60 3.60 6.59
CA HIS A 22 16.47 2.69 5.84
C HIS A 22 17.85 3.28 5.57
N SER A 23 18.00 4.60 5.66
CA SER A 23 19.30 5.27 5.59
C SER A 23 20.09 5.22 6.92
N LEU A 24 19.44 4.95 8.05
CA LEU A 24 20.13 4.97 9.36
C LEU A 24 21.23 3.91 9.52
N PRO A 25 21.06 2.66 9.04
CA PRO A 25 22.12 1.66 9.13
C PRO A 25 23.41 2.08 8.41
N THR A 26 23.33 2.87 7.33
CA THR A 26 24.52 3.34 6.60
C THR A 26 25.23 4.48 7.31
N LEU A 27 24.50 5.28 8.10
CA LEU A 27 25.04 6.41 8.86
C LEU A 27 25.69 6.00 10.20
N GLN A 28 25.62 4.71 10.58
CA GLN A 28 26.20 4.17 11.82
C GLN A 28 25.75 4.87 13.11
N THR A 29 24.60 5.58 13.09
CA THR A 29 24.02 6.25 14.26
C THR A 29 22.78 5.48 14.78
N PRO A 30 22.96 4.39 15.55
CA PRO A 30 21.85 3.56 16.01
C PRO A 30 20.92 4.26 17.01
N ALA A 31 21.42 5.26 17.74
CA ALA A 31 20.65 6.00 18.75
C ALA A 31 19.41 6.70 18.17
N LEU A 32 19.46 7.08 16.89
CA LEU A 32 18.35 7.76 16.23
C LEU A 32 17.27 6.80 15.72
N ALA A 33 17.58 5.51 15.56
CA ALA A 33 16.67 4.53 14.96
C ALA A 33 15.35 4.41 15.73
N GLY A 34 15.40 4.26 17.05
CA GLY A 34 14.20 4.23 17.89
C GLY A 34 13.36 5.51 17.80
N LEU A 35 14.00 6.69 17.72
CA LEU A 35 13.31 7.98 17.60
C LEU A 35 12.59 8.11 16.25
N TYR A 36 13.25 7.78 15.15
CA TYR A 36 12.66 7.82 13.82
C TYR A 36 11.57 6.76 13.66
N LEU A 37 11.73 5.57 14.26
CA LEU A 37 10.75 4.50 14.17
C LEU A 37 9.48 4.89 14.93
N LYS A 38 9.63 5.42 16.14
CA LYS A 38 8.51 6.00 16.90
C LYS A 38 7.84 7.15 16.15
N SER A 39 8.62 8.01 15.50
CA SER A 39 8.11 9.11 14.67
C SER A 39 7.31 8.63 13.45
N PHE A 40 7.72 7.51 12.85
CA PHE A 40 7.01 6.84 11.76
C PHE A 40 5.69 6.25 12.22
N TYR A 41 5.68 5.45 13.29
CA TYR A 41 4.45 4.88 13.85
C TYR A 41 3.46 5.94 14.34
N ASN A 42 3.96 7.03 14.93
CA ASN A 42 3.11 8.16 15.29
C ASN A 42 2.50 8.83 14.07
N ALA A 43 3.20 8.89 12.94
CA ALA A 43 2.65 9.46 11.71
C ALA A 43 1.57 8.55 11.11
N THR A 44 1.80 7.24 11.04
CA THR A 44 0.82 6.30 10.50
C THR A 44 -0.44 6.24 11.37
N LYS A 45 -0.28 6.28 12.70
CA LYS A 45 -1.41 6.39 13.65
C LYS A 45 -2.20 7.69 13.46
N ARG A 46 -1.55 8.83 13.21
CA ARG A 46 -2.25 10.11 12.96
C ARG A 46 -3.05 10.14 11.66
N TYR A 47 -2.68 9.30 10.70
CA TYR A 47 -3.36 9.21 9.40
C TYR A 47 -4.32 8.02 9.31
N ASP A 48 -4.50 7.27 10.39
CA ASP A 48 -5.33 6.05 10.46
C ASP A 48 -5.00 5.05 9.35
N ILE A 49 -3.70 4.87 9.05
CA ILE A 49 -3.23 3.91 8.06
C ILE A 49 -2.84 2.62 8.77
N THR A 50 -3.48 1.52 8.38
CA THR A 50 -3.10 0.17 8.78
C THR A 50 -1.85 -0.24 8.02
N LEU A 51 -0.77 -0.55 8.75
CA LEU A 51 0.46 -1.07 8.18
C LEU A 51 0.38 -2.61 8.06
N PRO A 52 1.13 -3.20 7.11
CA PRO A 52 1.32 -4.64 7.03
C PRO A 52 1.99 -5.22 8.29
N SER A 53 1.66 -6.46 8.64
CA SER A 53 2.17 -7.16 9.84
C SER A 53 3.69 -7.29 9.82
N GLU A 54 4.30 -7.43 8.64
CA GLU A 54 5.75 -7.54 8.47
C GLU A 54 6.51 -6.29 8.93
N ILE A 55 5.82 -5.15 9.07
CA ILE A 55 6.39 -3.89 9.54
C ILE A 55 6.08 -3.69 11.02
N THR A 56 4.87 -4.05 11.47
CA THR A 56 4.39 -3.78 12.83
C THR A 56 4.84 -4.81 13.85
N ASP A 57 5.05 -6.05 13.43
CA ASP A 57 5.38 -7.14 14.33
C ASP A 57 6.78 -6.94 14.89
N ALA A 58 6.89 -7.06 16.21
CA ALA A 58 8.17 -6.91 16.90
C ALA A 58 9.19 -7.93 16.35
N ASP A 59 10.43 -7.47 16.19
CA ASP A 59 11.58 -8.28 15.80
C ASP A 59 11.55 -8.91 14.39
N THR A 60 10.54 -8.62 13.57
CA THR A 60 10.51 -9.08 12.16
C THR A 60 11.46 -8.24 11.30
N LYS A 61 11.07 -7.00 11.00
CA LYS A 61 11.81 -6.07 10.15
C LYS A 61 12.70 -5.10 10.93
N PHE A 62 12.27 -4.74 12.13
CA PHE A 62 13.00 -3.85 13.02
C PHE A 62 13.31 -4.56 14.33
N CYS A 63 14.46 -4.25 14.92
CA CYS A 63 14.82 -4.71 16.25
C CYS A 63 13.87 -4.10 17.30
N GLY A 64 13.28 -4.94 18.15
CA GLY A 64 12.36 -4.53 19.21
C GLY A 64 13.02 -3.68 20.30
N ASN A 65 14.34 -3.77 20.46
CA ASN A 65 15.07 -2.96 21.44
C ASN A 65 15.56 -1.63 20.86
N CYS A 66 16.39 -1.65 19.80
CA CYS A 66 17.01 -0.42 19.27
C CYS A 66 16.25 0.23 18.10
N GLY A 67 15.28 -0.47 17.48
CA GLY A 67 14.50 0.05 16.36
C GLY A 67 15.25 0.10 15.02
N LEU A 68 16.43 -0.51 14.91
CA LEU A 68 17.18 -0.61 13.65
C LEU A 68 16.55 -1.65 12.72
N VAL A 69 16.60 -1.37 11.41
CA VAL A 69 16.21 -2.33 10.38
C VAL A 69 17.16 -3.52 10.40
N HIS A 70 16.63 -4.75 10.37
CA HIS A 70 17.46 -5.95 10.22
C HIS A 70 17.97 -6.05 8.78
N ILE A 71 19.29 -5.95 8.62
CA ILE A 71 20.00 -6.12 7.35
C ILE A 71 21.04 -7.24 7.57
N PRO A 72 20.84 -8.41 6.94
CA PRO A 72 21.79 -9.52 7.04
C PRO A 72 23.20 -9.07 6.68
N MET A 73 24.21 -9.61 7.36
CA MET A 73 25.65 -9.33 7.15
C MET A 73 26.10 -7.90 7.51
N VAL A 74 25.20 -6.93 7.63
CA VAL A 74 25.54 -5.55 8.01
C VAL A 74 25.39 -5.37 9.51
N ASN A 75 24.17 -5.52 10.02
CA ASN A 75 23.84 -5.20 11.40
C ASN A 75 23.08 -6.33 12.14
N THR A 76 22.73 -7.40 11.43
CA THR A 76 22.07 -8.58 12.00
C THR A 76 22.80 -9.85 11.57
N ASP A 77 23.10 -10.70 12.55
CA ASP A 77 23.58 -12.07 12.34
C ASP A 77 22.38 -13.00 12.33
N ILE A 78 22.34 -13.94 11.38
CA ILE A 78 21.25 -14.89 11.21
C ILE A 78 21.82 -16.29 11.42
N GLU A 79 21.27 -17.00 12.39
CA GLU A 79 21.63 -18.38 12.68
C GLU A 79 20.39 -19.25 12.54
N ALA A 80 20.46 -20.25 11.65
CA ALA A 80 19.44 -21.27 11.51
C ALA A 80 19.81 -22.47 12.38
N THR A 81 18.98 -22.76 13.39
CA THR A 81 19.12 -23.91 14.27
C THR A 81 18.01 -24.91 14.01
N SER A 82 18.39 -26.13 13.66
CA SER A 82 17.47 -27.26 13.52
C SER A 82 17.66 -28.17 14.72
N HIS A 83 16.68 -28.19 15.62
CA HIS A 83 16.62 -29.13 16.74
C HIS A 83 15.31 -29.91 16.62
N ASP A 84 15.39 -31.24 16.67
CA ASP A 84 14.24 -32.16 16.74
C ASP A 84 13.20 -31.99 15.61
N GLY A 85 13.65 -31.72 14.38
CA GLY A 85 12.77 -31.56 13.21
C GLY A 85 12.02 -30.23 13.15
N GLN A 86 12.28 -29.31 14.10
CA GLN A 86 11.80 -27.93 14.03
C GLN A 86 12.94 -27.00 13.62
N GLU A 87 12.79 -26.40 12.44
CA GLU A 87 13.67 -25.34 11.98
C GLU A 87 13.31 -24.03 12.70
N SER A 88 14.31 -23.40 13.29
CA SER A 88 14.18 -22.10 13.94
C SER A 88 15.22 -21.13 13.38
N LEU A 89 14.78 -19.93 13.04
CA LEU A 89 15.62 -18.85 12.56
C LEU A 89 15.82 -17.87 13.71
N SER A 90 17.05 -17.68 14.14
CA SER A 90 17.40 -16.69 15.15
C SER A 90 18.14 -15.51 14.52
N PHE A 91 17.72 -14.30 14.90
CA PHE A 91 18.30 -13.03 14.50
C PHE A 91 18.98 -12.41 15.71
N LYS A 92 20.25 -12.05 15.59
CA LYS A 92 21.00 -11.32 16.61
C LYS A 92 21.39 -9.94 16.09
N CYS A 93 20.92 -8.89 16.75
CA CYS A 93 21.33 -7.52 16.41
C CYS A 93 22.76 -7.25 16.91
N ARG A 94 23.67 -6.83 16.03
CA ARG A 94 25.06 -6.52 16.39
C ARG A 94 25.22 -5.25 17.24
N HIS A 95 24.24 -4.35 17.20
CA HIS A 95 24.31 -3.08 17.95
C HIS A 95 23.89 -3.20 19.41
N CYS A 96 22.82 -3.96 19.71
CA CYS A 96 22.27 -4.07 21.06
C CYS A 96 22.28 -5.50 21.63
N ASN A 97 22.80 -6.47 20.87
CA ASN A 97 22.83 -7.89 21.21
C ASN A 97 21.45 -8.54 21.48
N HIS A 98 20.36 -7.85 21.12
CA HIS A 98 19.01 -8.42 21.19
C HIS A 98 18.90 -9.63 20.27
N LYS A 99 18.32 -10.72 20.77
CA LYS A 99 18.10 -11.96 20.04
C LYS A 99 16.60 -12.19 19.90
N ALA A 100 16.17 -12.48 18.68
CA ALA A 100 14.80 -12.88 18.39
C ALA A 100 14.80 -14.20 17.61
N SER A 101 13.92 -15.12 17.98
CA SER A 101 13.80 -16.42 17.33
C SER A 101 12.42 -16.55 16.69
N PHE A 102 12.40 -16.86 15.40
CA PHE A 102 11.21 -17.22 14.66
C PHE A 102 11.18 -18.73 14.47
N ARG A 103 10.07 -19.35 14.89
CA ARG A 103 9.80 -20.73 14.52
C ARG A 103 9.17 -20.71 13.14
N SER A 104 9.77 -21.42 12.18
CA SER A 104 9.06 -21.73 10.95
C SER A 104 8.05 -22.82 11.29
N ASN A 105 6.87 -22.41 11.74
CA ASN A 105 5.74 -23.33 11.69
C ASN A 105 5.55 -23.62 10.20
N SER A 106 5.82 -24.87 9.82
CA SER A 106 5.67 -25.38 8.46
C SER A 106 4.42 -24.75 7.84
N ILE A 107 4.60 -23.97 6.78
CA ILE A 107 3.50 -23.51 5.93
C ILE A 107 3.06 -24.77 5.17
N GLU A 108 2.43 -25.69 5.88
CA GLU A 108 1.72 -26.79 5.28
C GLU A 108 0.52 -26.18 4.55
N SER A 109 0.68 -26.11 3.23
CA SER A 109 -0.39 -26.38 2.27
C SER A 109 -1.72 -25.65 2.50
N LYS A 110 -1.75 -24.36 2.13
CA LYS A 110 -2.93 -23.78 1.46
C LYS A 110 -2.65 -23.56 -0.03
N LEU A 111 -2.12 -24.59 -0.68
CA LEU A 111 -2.36 -24.86 -2.10
C LEU A 111 -3.17 -26.15 -2.22
N SER A 112 -4.36 -26.17 -1.61
CA SER A 112 -5.37 -27.14 -2.04
C SER A 112 -5.96 -26.64 -3.33
N SER A 113 -5.71 -27.41 -4.38
CA SER A 113 -6.24 -27.30 -5.73
C SER A 113 -7.66 -26.77 -5.79
N VAL A 114 -7.84 -25.62 -6.46
CA VAL A 114 -9.12 -25.32 -7.09
C VAL A 114 -9.20 -26.22 -8.32
N ALA A 115 -9.77 -27.41 -8.15
CA ALA A 115 -10.22 -28.22 -9.27
C ALA A 115 -11.19 -27.40 -10.14
N PRO A 116 -11.14 -27.52 -11.48
CA PRO A 116 -12.04 -26.79 -12.35
C PRO A 116 -13.47 -27.26 -12.10
N THR A 117 -14.32 -26.35 -11.62
CA THR A 117 -15.75 -26.57 -11.40
C THR A 117 -16.44 -26.89 -12.73
N SER A 118 -16.71 -28.17 -12.99
CA SER A 118 -17.64 -28.60 -14.03
C SER A 118 -19.07 -28.23 -13.64
N LEU A 119 -19.70 -27.42 -14.48
CA LEU A 119 -21.09 -26.98 -14.39
C LEU A 119 -22.05 -28.14 -14.70
N SER A 120 -22.82 -28.59 -13.70
CA SER A 120 -24.03 -29.37 -13.89
C SER A 120 -25.13 -28.85 -12.95
N GLY A 121 -26.26 -28.39 -13.52
CA GLY A 121 -27.46 -27.97 -12.78
C GLY A 121 -28.11 -29.15 -12.02
N SER A 122 -29.04 -28.99 -11.09
CA SER A 122 -30.13 -27.99 -10.95
C SER A 122 -30.79 -28.13 -9.53
N PRO A 123 -32.03 -27.71 -9.23
CA PRO A 123 -32.35 -26.50 -8.44
C PRO A 123 -33.11 -26.75 -7.10
N SER A 124 -33.00 -25.81 -6.15
CA SER A 124 -33.97 -25.42 -5.07
C SER A 124 -33.15 -24.80 -3.91
N SER A 125 -33.54 -23.76 -3.17
CA SER A 125 -34.77 -23.00 -2.94
C SER A 125 -34.41 -21.57 -2.48
N ALA A 126 -35.25 -20.59 -2.78
CA ALA A 126 -35.07 -19.17 -2.45
C ALA A 126 -35.39 -18.86 -0.97
N PRO A 127 -35.02 -17.68 -0.42
CA PRO A 127 -35.83 -16.47 -0.67
C PRO A 127 -35.07 -15.12 -0.85
N GLN A 128 -35.72 -14.27 -1.64
CA GLN A 128 -35.84 -12.79 -1.56
C GLN A 128 -34.62 -11.87 -1.71
N ASN A 129 -34.52 -11.20 -2.87
CA ASN A 129 -34.56 -9.73 -2.98
C ASN A 129 -34.67 -9.28 -4.44
N LYS A 130 -35.71 -8.49 -4.76
CA LYS A 130 -35.98 -7.94 -6.10
C LYS A 130 -34.97 -6.84 -6.44
N ILE A 131 -33.91 -7.20 -7.17
CA ILE A 131 -33.04 -6.24 -7.86
C ILE A 131 -33.48 -6.20 -9.34
N THR A 132 -33.89 -5.03 -9.81
CA THR A 132 -34.24 -4.78 -11.21
C THR A 132 -33.01 -4.99 -12.10
N LYS A 133 -33.04 -6.06 -12.89
CA LYS A 133 -31.95 -6.42 -13.82
C LYS A 133 -31.90 -5.41 -14.96
N SER A 134 -30.91 -4.51 -14.92
CA SER A 134 -30.54 -3.70 -16.09
C SER A 134 -30.12 -4.64 -17.23
N THR A 135 -30.77 -4.54 -18.38
CA THR A 135 -30.48 -5.38 -19.55
C THR A 135 -29.00 -5.30 -19.94
N ALA A 136 -28.39 -6.44 -20.29
CA ALA A 136 -26.97 -6.53 -20.67
C ALA A 136 -26.59 -5.55 -21.80
N LYS A 137 -27.56 -5.22 -22.66
CA LYS A 137 -27.46 -4.21 -23.73
C LYS A 137 -27.20 -2.79 -23.19
N GLY A 138 -27.78 -2.43 -22.04
CA GLY A 138 -27.58 -1.13 -21.39
C GLY A 138 -26.20 -0.98 -20.74
N ARG A 139 -25.64 -2.06 -20.19
CA ARG A 139 -24.27 -2.06 -19.62
C ARG A 139 -23.20 -1.96 -20.69
N ALA A 140 -23.38 -2.62 -21.84
CA ALA A 140 -22.46 -2.50 -22.98
C ALA A 140 -22.43 -1.07 -23.55
N LYS A 141 -23.59 -0.39 -23.62
CA LYS A 141 -23.67 1.00 -24.09
C LYS A 141 -22.99 1.98 -23.13
N LYS A 142 -23.13 1.80 -21.81
CA LYS A 142 -22.44 2.62 -20.79
C LYS A 142 -20.91 2.42 -20.83
N ARG A 143 -20.42 1.21 -21.10
CA ARG A 143 -18.98 0.94 -21.26
C ARG A 143 -18.38 1.63 -22.50
N LYS A 144 -19.13 1.71 -23.61
CA LYS A 144 -18.68 2.40 -24.84
C LYS A 144 -18.62 3.93 -24.71
N GLN A 145 -19.36 4.52 -23.77
CA GLN A 145 -19.31 5.97 -23.53
C GLN A 145 -18.16 6.41 -22.60
N ASN A 146 -17.48 5.48 -21.94
CA ASN A 146 -16.39 5.78 -21.01
C ASN A 146 -15.00 5.75 -21.68
N SER A 147 -14.95 6.10 -22.98
CA SER A 147 -13.71 6.26 -23.74
C SER A 147 -13.31 7.73 -23.77
N LEU A 148 -12.02 8.02 -23.61
CA LEU A 148 -11.48 9.38 -23.54
C LEU A 148 -11.90 10.25 -24.73
N ASN A 149 -12.04 9.66 -25.92
CA ASN A 149 -12.51 10.38 -27.12
C ASN A 149 -13.96 10.87 -26.98
N ASN A 150 -14.83 10.12 -26.31
CA ASN A 150 -16.22 10.52 -26.07
C ASN A 150 -16.34 11.58 -24.96
N LEU A 151 -15.48 11.52 -23.93
CA LEU A 151 -15.41 12.54 -22.90
C LEU A 151 -14.91 13.89 -23.45
N LEU A 152 -13.90 13.85 -24.33
CA LEU A 152 -13.40 15.04 -25.02
C LEU A 152 -14.43 15.62 -25.98
N ALA A 153 -15.16 14.78 -26.72
CA ALA A 153 -16.23 15.24 -27.61
C ALA A 153 -17.39 15.87 -26.84
N ASN A 154 -17.79 15.32 -25.69
CA ASN A 154 -18.82 15.91 -24.84
C ASN A 154 -18.35 17.23 -24.21
N LYS A 155 -17.10 17.32 -23.74
CA LYS A 155 -16.54 18.57 -23.18
C LYS A 155 -16.46 19.70 -24.22
N LYS A 156 -16.15 19.38 -25.48
CA LYS A 156 -16.21 20.35 -26.59
C LYS A 156 -17.64 20.81 -26.91
N LYS A 157 -18.62 19.91 -26.81
CA LYS A 157 -20.04 20.26 -26.98
C LYS A 157 -20.57 21.12 -25.82
N GLU A 158 -20.14 20.85 -24.59
CA GLU A 158 -20.44 21.69 -23.42
C GLU A 158 -19.83 23.08 -23.54
N GLN A 159 -18.63 23.21 -24.11
CA GLN A 159 -18.02 24.52 -24.40
C GLN A 159 -18.74 25.30 -25.51
N ASN A 160 -19.35 24.61 -26.49
CA ASN A 160 -20.05 25.28 -27.59
C ASN A 160 -21.51 25.67 -27.25
N ASN A 161 -22.14 24.98 -26.29
CA ASN A 161 -23.54 25.26 -25.88
C ASN A 161 -23.64 26.19 -24.66
N GLY A 162 -22.53 26.52 -24.00
CA GLY A 162 -22.45 27.54 -22.96
C GLY A 162 -22.08 28.90 -23.56
N SER A 163 -23.08 29.64 -24.05
CA SER A 163 -22.96 30.99 -24.57
C SER A 163 -22.26 31.95 -23.58
N SER A 164 -21.37 32.79 -24.12
CA SER A 164 -21.21 34.19 -23.69
C SER A 164 -21.30 34.48 -22.18
N ALA A 165 -20.23 34.22 -21.43
CA ALA A 165 -19.88 34.99 -20.25
C ALA A 165 -18.44 34.66 -19.85
N SER A 166 -17.55 35.58 -20.21
CA SER A 166 -16.28 35.89 -19.56
C SER A 166 -16.08 35.22 -18.20
N LEU A 167 -14.97 34.47 -18.05
CA LEU A 167 -13.95 34.72 -17.02
C LEU A 167 -12.75 33.76 -17.23
N SER A 168 -11.77 34.28 -17.98
CA SER A 168 -10.34 34.26 -17.62
C SER A 168 -9.64 32.91 -17.39
N SER A 169 -9.45 32.12 -18.45
CA SER A 169 -8.32 31.18 -18.49
C SER A 169 -7.04 31.94 -18.84
N LEU A 170 -6.19 32.14 -17.83
CA LEU A 170 -4.83 32.67 -17.95
C LEU A 170 -4.05 31.90 -19.03
N THR A 171 -3.80 32.56 -20.17
CA THR A 171 -2.95 32.06 -21.25
C THR A 171 -1.48 32.40 -20.97
N LEU A 172 -0.61 31.43 -21.25
CA LEU A 172 0.86 31.49 -21.11
C LEU A 172 1.52 32.68 -21.84
N GLU A 173 0.81 33.30 -22.78
CA GLU A 173 1.26 34.45 -23.56
C GLU A 173 1.50 35.71 -22.73
N SER A 174 0.80 35.89 -21.59
CA SER A 174 1.00 37.06 -20.72
C SER A 174 2.26 36.98 -19.86
N PHE A 175 2.85 35.78 -19.73
CA PHE A 175 4.02 35.54 -18.89
C PHE A 175 5.35 35.68 -19.64
N MET A 176 5.33 35.66 -20.97
CA MET A 176 6.55 35.67 -21.81
C MET A 176 6.90 37.05 -22.40
N LYS A 177 6.18 38.11 -22.04
CA LYS A 177 6.56 39.49 -22.37
C LYS A 177 7.34 40.11 -21.22
N ARG A 178 8.66 40.02 -21.29
CA ARG A 178 9.60 40.98 -20.71
C ARG A 178 10.45 41.54 -21.83
#